data_AF-A0A1C2GFT3-F1
#
_entry.id   AF-A0A1C2GFT3-F1
#
_cell.length_a   1.000
_cell.length_b   1.000
_cell.length_c   1.000
_cell.angle_alpha   90.00
_cell.angle_beta   90.00
_cell.angle_gamma   90.00
#
_symmetry.space_group_name_H-M   'P 1'
#
loop_
_entity.id
_entity.type
_entity.pdbx_description
1 polymer ?
#
loop_
_entity_poly.entity_id
_entity_poly.type
_entity_poly.pdbx_seq_one_letter_code
_entity_poly.pdbx_strand_id
1 'polypeptide(L)'
;MKPLAIAFALFCFYTTVYAQKVGDTIYYDANWKKIKNRDNAWYFRSIDKTAGGLFYVTDHYSNGNPQMSGAYSFARPEIKNGEFTFYNSQG
;
A
#
# COMPACT_ATOMS: atom_id res chain seq x y z
N MET A 1 46.12 -8.21 -6.56
CA MET A 1 45.17 -7.58 -5.62
C MET A 1 44.04 -6.79 -6.28
N LYS A 2 44.14 -6.38 -7.56
CA LYS A 2 43.11 -5.59 -8.26
C LYS A 2 41.80 -6.33 -8.65
N PRO A 3 41.77 -7.63 -8.98
CA PRO A 3 40.52 -8.26 -9.41
C PRO A 3 39.56 -8.56 -8.25
N LEU A 4 40.07 -8.69 -7.02
CA LEU A 4 39.26 -8.94 -5.83
C LEU A 4 38.43 -7.71 -5.43
N ALA A 5 38.98 -6.51 -5.61
CA ALA A 5 38.29 -5.25 -5.34
C ALA A 5 37.12 -5.00 -6.33
N ILE A 6 37.28 -5.43 -7.59
CA ILE A 6 36.24 -5.30 -8.62
C ILE A 6 35.08 -6.26 -8.36
N ALA A 7 35.37 -7.49 -7.92
CA ALA A 7 34.35 -8.46 -7.53
C ALA A 7 33.52 -7.98 -6.31
N PHE A 8 34.16 -7.29 -5.36
CA PHE A 8 33.48 -6.74 -4.19
C PHE A 8 32.59 -5.53 -4.55
N ALA A 9 33.00 -4.70 -5.51
CA ALA A 9 32.21 -3.56 -5.97
C ALA A 9 30.95 -3.96 -6.75
N LEU A 10 30.98 -5.09 -7.46
CA LEU A 10 29.82 -5.62 -8.19
C LEU A 10 28.76 -6.27 -7.26
N PHE A 11 29.15 -6.72 -6.06
CA PHE A 11 28.22 -7.30 -5.09
C PHE A 11 27.28 -6.25 -4.45
N CYS A 12 27.72 -5.00 -4.36
CA CYS A 12 26.96 -3.92 -3.73
C CYS A 12 25.79 -3.35 -4.58
N PHE A 13 25.69 -3.70 -5.87
CA PHE A 13 24.61 -3.20 -6.74
C PHE A 13 23.34 -4.06 -6.73
N TYR A 14 23.31 -5.19 -6.03
CA TYR A 14 22.19 -6.13 -6.07
C TYR A 14 21.17 -5.98 -4.93
N THR A 15 21.34 -5.05 -4.00
CA THR A 15 20.41 -4.91 -2.87
C THR A 15 19.40 -3.78 -3.11
N THR A 16 18.61 -3.89 -4.19
CA THR A 16 17.32 -3.20 -4.23
C THR A 16 16.38 -3.95 -3.28
N VAL A 17 16.42 -3.59 -2.00
CA VAL A 17 15.44 -4.03 -1.02
C VAL A 17 14.11 -3.37 -1.38
N TYR A 18 13.29 -4.09 -2.14
CA TYR A 18 11.88 -3.76 -2.21
C TYR A 18 11.28 -4.06 -0.85
N ALA A 19 11.21 -3.05 0.01
CA ALA A 19 10.29 -3.04 1.13
C ALA A 19 8.87 -2.97 0.56
N GLN A 20 8.42 -4.04 -0.08
CA GLN A 20 7.00 -4.24 -0.32
C GLN A 20 6.42 -4.41 1.08
N LYS A 21 5.83 -3.34 1.62
CA LYS A 21 4.85 -3.46 2.70
C LYS A 21 3.77 -4.40 2.16
N VAL A 22 3.96 -5.71 2.33
CA VAL A 22 2.91 -6.70 2.24
C VAL A 22 2.11 -6.57 3.55
N GLY A 23 1.54 -5.38 3.78
CA GLY A 23 0.26 -5.35 4.47
C GLY A 23 -0.71 -6.11 3.57
N ASP A 24 -1.71 -6.76 4.14
CA ASP A 24 -2.74 -7.46 3.37
C ASP A 24 -3.43 -6.47 2.41
N THR A 25 -2.91 -6.29 1.19
CA THR A 25 -3.51 -5.42 0.19
C THR A 25 -4.86 -6.02 -0.16
N ILE A 26 -5.92 -5.30 0.15
CA ILE A 26 -7.27 -5.76 -0.13
C ILE A 26 -7.66 -5.21 -1.50
N TYR A 27 -7.96 -6.11 -2.43
CA TYR A 27 -8.41 -5.74 -3.76
C TYR A 27 -9.94 -5.68 -3.82
N TYR A 28 -10.45 -4.70 -4.56
CA TYR A 28 -11.87 -4.50 -4.77
C TYR A 28 -12.19 -4.36 -6.26
N ASP A 29 -13.35 -4.87 -6.66
CA ASP A 29 -13.93 -4.58 -7.96
C ASP A 29 -14.56 -3.17 -8.01
N ALA A 30 -15.13 -2.80 -9.16
CA ALA A 30 -15.77 -1.50 -9.37
C ALA A 30 -16.94 -1.22 -8.41
N ASN A 31 -17.50 -2.25 -7.78
CA ASN A 31 -18.62 -2.16 -6.85
C ASN A 31 -18.18 -2.28 -5.38
N TRP A 32 -16.89 -2.06 -5.09
CA TRP A 32 -16.32 -2.20 -3.75
C TRP A 32 -16.48 -3.59 -3.12
N LYS A 33 -16.62 -4.63 -3.95
CA LYS A 33 -16.62 -6.02 -3.48
C LYS A 33 -15.21 -6.57 -3.45
N LYS A 34 -14.84 -7.20 -2.33
CA LYS A 34 -13.52 -7.83 -2.17
C LYS A 34 -13.31 -8.92 -3.21
N ILE A 35 -12.19 -8.87 -3.92
CA ILE A 35 -11.77 -9.86 -4.88
C ILE A 35 -10.38 -10.39 -4.53
N LYS A 36 -10.04 -11.57 -5.04
CA LYS A 36 -8.72 -12.19 -4.83
C LYS A 36 -7.70 -11.77 -5.88
N ASN A 37 -8.16 -11.42 -7.08
CA ASN A 37 -7.28 -11.13 -8.20
C ASN A 37 -6.99 -9.62 -8.31
N ARG A 38 -5.71 -9.27 -8.32
CA ARG A 38 -5.22 -7.90 -8.56
C ARG A 38 -5.54 -7.41 -9.97
N ASP A 39 -5.48 -8.26 -10.98
CA ASP A 39 -5.60 -7.86 -12.39
C ASP A 39 -6.98 -7.31 -12.75
N ASN A 40 -8.00 -7.73 -11.98
CA ASN A 40 -9.38 -7.27 -12.12
C ASN A 40 -9.76 -6.21 -11.08
N ALA A 41 -8.79 -5.71 -10.30
CA ALA A 41 -9.05 -4.75 -9.24
C ALA A 41 -9.24 -3.34 -9.82
N TRP A 42 -10.35 -2.73 -9.46
CA TRP A 42 -10.61 -1.31 -9.72
C TRP A 42 -10.02 -0.43 -8.61
N TYR A 43 -9.99 -0.98 -7.39
CA TYR A 43 -9.41 -0.32 -6.24
C TYR A 43 -8.56 -1.31 -5.44
N PHE A 44 -7.58 -0.77 -4.73
CA PHE A 44 -6.84 -1.54 -3.73
C PHE A 44 -6.64 -0.71 -2.46
N ARG A 45 -6.67 -1.39 -1.32
CA ARG A 45 -6.54 -0.77 -0.01
C ARG A 45 -5.21 -1.14 0.63
N SER A 46 -4.51 -0.12 1.13
CA SER A 46 -3.41 -0.27 2.09
C SER A 46 -3.89 0.09 3.49
N ILE A 47 -3.37 -0.62 4.50
CA ILE A 47 -3.69 -0.38 5.91
C ILE A 47 -2.38 -0.33 6.69
N ASP A 48 -2.16 0.80 7.35
CA ASP A 48 -1.03 1.03 8.23
C ASP A 48 -1.49 1.19 9.68
N LYS A 49 -0.93 0.40 10.58
CA LYS A 49 -1.15 0.59 12.01
C LYS A 49 -0.27 1.74 12.51
N THR A 50 -0.89 2.73 13.10
CA THR A 50 -0.20 3.84 13.76
C THR A 50 0.27 3.43 15.16
N ALA A 51 1.29 4.11 15.69
CA ALA A 51 1.76 3.86 17.07
C ALA A 51 0.67 4.12 18.13
N GLY A 52 -0.33 4.94 17.83
CA GLY A 52 -1.49 5.22 18.69
C GLY A 52 -2.62 4.19 18.60
N GLY A 53 -2.43 3.08 17.87
CA GLY A 53 -3.42 2.01 17.75
C GLY A 53 -4.52 2.26 16.72
N LEU A 54 -4.51 3.39 16.02
CA LEU A 54 -5.39 3.64 14.87
C LEU A 54 -4.89 2.90 13.63
N PHE A 55 -5.81 2.56 12.75
CA PHE A 55 -5.58 2.00 11.42
C PHE A 55 -5.73 3.10 10.38
N TYR A 56 -4.61 3.60 9.86
CA TYR A 56 -4.63 4.52 8.74
C TYR A 56 -4.85 3.73 7.45
N VAL A 57 -5.94 4.03 6.75
CA VAL A 57 -6.39 3.31 5.57
C VAL A 57 -6.26 4.24 4.37
N THR A 58 -5.67 3.74 3.30
CA THR A 58 -5.66 4.43 2.00
C THR A 58 -6.23 3.50 0.94
N ASP A 59 -7.32 3.94 0.32
CA ASP A 59 -7.84 3.33 -0.90
C ASP A 59 -7.21 4.02 -2.10
N HIS A 60 -6.82 3.24 -3.09
CA HIS A 60 -6.21 3.70 -4.32
C HIS A 60 -7.07 3.28 -5.51
N TYR A 61 -7.10 4.13 -6.54
CA TYR A 61 -7.55 3.73 -7.88
C TYR A 61 -6.60 2.69 -8.46
N SER A 62 -7.03 1.97 -9.50
CA SER A 62 -6.20 0.98 -10.21
C SER A 62 -4.89 1.54 -10.78
N ASN A 63 -4.85 2.85 -11.07
CA ASN A 63 -3.64 3.56 -11.51
C ASN A 63 -2.66 3.90 -10.36
N GLY A 64 -3.03 3.61 -9.11
CA GLY A 64 -2.22 3.86 -7.91
C GLY A 64 -2.46 5.20 -7.24
N ASN A 65 -3.17 6.13 -7.88
CA ASN A 65 -3.51 7.41 -7.26
C ASN A 65 -4.43 7.19 -6.06
N PRO A 66 -4.27 7.98 -4.98
CA PRO A 66 -5.16 7.89 -3.85
C PRO A 66 -6.59 8.18 -4.31
N GLN A 67 -7.53 7.43 -3.75
CA GLN A 67 -8.97 7.63 -3.92
C GLN A 67 -9.57 8.12 -2.62
N MET A 68 -9.15 7.53 -1.49
CA MET A 68 -9.53 7.95 -0.16
C MET A 68 -8.40 7.69 0.83
N SER A 69 -8.25 8.57 1.82
CA SER A 69 -7.42 8.31 2.99
C SER A 69 -8.15 8.72 4.26
N GLY A 70 -7.90 8.01 5.36
CA GLY A 70 -8.48 8.33 6.66
C GLY A 70 -8.08 7.33 7.74
N ALA A 71 -8.29 7.70 9.00
CA ALA A 71 -8.00 6.84 10.13
C ALA A 71 -9.26 6.11 10.61
N TYR A 72 -9.09 4.87 11.01
CA TYR A 72 -10.11 4.06 11.66
C TYR A 72 -9.62 3.63 13.04
N SER A 73 -10.49 3.66 14.05
CA SER A 73 -10.19 3.06 15.37
C SER A 73 -10.19 1.53 15.32
N PHE A 74 -10.99 0.95 14.42
CA PHE A 74 -11.00 -0.48 14.13
C PHE A 74 -11.12 -0.67 12.62
N ALA A 75 -10.29 -1.55 12.04
CA ALA A 75 -10.38 -1.86 10.61
C ALA A 75 -11.54 -2.81 10.29
N ARG A 76 -12.04 -3.60 11.26
CA ARG A 76 -13.19 -4.52 11.14
C ARG A 76 -13.85 -4.75 12.52
N PRO A 77 -15.09 -4.30 12.77
CA PRO A 77 -15.89 -3.40 11.93
C PRO A 77 -15.20 -2.04 11.75
N GLU A 78 -15.45 -1.38 10.62
CA GLU A 78 -14.84 -0.09 10.30
C GLU A 78 -15.43 1.03 11.16
N ILE A 79 -14.66 1.53 12.13
CA ILE A 79 -15.06 2.68 12.96
C ILE A 79 -14.20 3.87 12.57
N LYS A 80 -14.79 4.82 11.84
CA LYS A 80 -14.10 6.04 11.37
C LYS A 80 -13.62 6.89 12.54
N ASN A 81 -12.41 7.42 12.42
CA ASN A 81 -11.80 8.30 13.40
C ASN A 81 -11.23 9.54 12.69
N GLY A 82 -11.85 10.69 12.95
CA GLY A 82 -11.44 11.96 12.34
C GLY A 82 -11.88 12.12 10.89
N GLU A 83 -11.11 12.92 10.15
CA GLU A 83 -11.43 13.33 8.78
C GLU A 83 -11.04 12.27 7.75
N PHE A 84 -11.78 12.28 6.64
CA PHE A 84 -11.55 11.45 5.49
C PHE A 84 -11.38 12.35 4.27
N THR A 85 -10.29 12.16 3.55
CA THR A 85 -9.98 12.92 2.35
C THR A 85 -10.27 12.06 1.13
N PHE A 86 -10.98 12.62 0.17
CA PHE A 86 -11.31 11.96 -1.09
C PHE A 86 -10.64 12.70 -2.25
N TYR A 87 -10.10 11.92 -3.17
CA TYR A 87 -9.31 12.39 -4.30
C TYR A 87 -9.95 11.91 -5.60
N ASN A 88 -9.77 12.68 -6.67
CA ASN A 88 -10.16 12.23 -8.00
C ASN A 88 -9.08 11.29 -8.56
N SER A 89 -9.35 10.62 -9.68
CA SER A 89 -8.39 9.66 -10.27
C SER A 89 -7.10 10.28 -10.81
N GLN A 90 -7.01 11.61 -10.85
CA GLN A 90 -5.82 12.37 -11.25
C GLN A 90 -4.98 12.84 -10.05
N GLY A 91 -5.47 12.69 -8.81
CA GLY A 91 -4.85 13.22 -7.59
C GLY A 91 -5.55 14.49 -7.13
#